data_AF-A0A9E6Y2J0-F1
#
_entry.id   AF-A0A9E6Y2J0-F1
#
_cell.length_a   1.000
_cell.length_b   1.000
_cell.length_c   1.000
_cell.angle_alpha   90.00
_cell.angle_beta   90.00
_cell.angle_gamma   90.00
#
_symmetry.space_group_name_H-M   'P 1'
#
loop_
_entity.id
_entity.type
_entity.pdbx_description
1 polymer ?
#
loop_
_entity_poly.entity_id
_entity_poly.type
_entity_poly.pdbx_seq_one_letter_code
_entity_poly.pdbx_strand_id
1 'polypeptide(L)'
;MQRYRIAVIEPIIEAADPRVVLDLDRGDGQLAHRLAALCRERDIALHVAHPDPSFDPEALEQLGGDAVRVQRAGAVRAASECTDVGVAIVDADPNWYTVMQVLQELESRARQDGHEPPVVVVHDVRWPFGRRDGYRDPEAIPEGARQPAGRDGVVPGRRGLDPEGLQTGLWHALSDDGDRNGVRTAIEDFAEQSERDWVIADLPGLGGIAVVAEVQLVRGNAALARVLHDLRSPEFLEDHCRRVDMERARAETALQAARRAAAALEAEQRDVAERAATQAGALAAATEAHRAEADDLRAEVRRSQERADALEHELSDARVAVASLQARVAELDAAVREQRADRERLIAAASTGERERAVAETRLEALERSSAAIEAELRSGRDRLERQLAANEQERTQLRIDLTRRDAELQSLRAERTVLQSRVDGDAQRVADAVVAAERVREQLGRAEAARERERQALADAERRAGILEREVEARTNELGATRDQERLLSSRTADLDRQLVAAQGDLRTHRAARETLEAEREVVRAQLERAIASRSWRLGHKTTMLMRRLTFRRPQSDAGALDKALQTVSRPLPAAQLPAAESDMRPILRSWAQEPSQQSTTRS
;
A
#
# COMPACT_ATOMS: atom_id res chain seq x y z
N MET A 1 7.36 -12.03 3.94
CA MET A 1 8.64 -11.99 4.67
C MET A 1 8.89 -13.26 5.50
N GLN A 2 7.95 -13.70 6.35
CA GLN A 2 8.17 -14.86 7.23
C GLN A 2 8.38 -16.22 6.53
N ARG A 3 7.77 -16.45 5.35
CA ARG A 3 8.05 -17.63 4.51
C ARG A 3 9.50 -17.70 4.02
N TYR A 4 10.16 -16.55 3.83
CA TYR A 4 11.55 -16.49 3.42
C TYR A 4 12.49 -16.81 4.59
N ARG A 5 12.20 -16.25 5.78
CA ARG A 5 13.01 -16.46 7.00
C ARG A 5 13.05 -17.95 7.39
N ILE A 6 11.92 -18.64 7.39
CA ILE A 6 11.89 -20.07 7.76
C ILE A 6 12.67 -20.95 6.76
N ALA A 7 12.66 -20.62 5.46
CA ALA A 7 13.38 -21.39 4.43
C ALA A 7 14.91 -21.34 4.60
N VAL A 8 15.42 -20.33 5.32
CA VAL A 8 16.85 -20.19 5.67
C VAL A 8 17.13 -20.87 7.01
N ILE A 9 16.26 -20.67 7.99
CA ILE A 9 16.44 -21.18 9.36
C ILE A 9 16.29 -22.70 9.43
N GLU A 10 15.33 -23.29 8.71
CA GLU A 10 15.05 -24.73 8.79
C GLU A 10 16.27 -25.59 8.40
N PRO A 11 16.95 -25.40 7.26
CA PRO A 11 18.16 -26.17 6.93
C PRO A 11 19.28 -26.04 7.96
N ILE A 12 19.37 -24.91 8.66
CA ILE A 12 20.35 -24.69 9.73
C ILE A 12 19.99 -25.53 10.95
N ILE A 13 18.72 -25.52 11.37
CA ILE A 13 18.23 -26.37 12.47
C ILE A 13 18.43 -27.84 12.12
N GLU A 14 18.11 -28.26 10.90
CA GLU A 14 18.32 -29.65 10.44
C GLU A 14 19.79 -30.07 10.49
N ALA A 15 20.68 -29.19 10.03
CA ALA A 15 22.11 -29.49 9.96
C ALA A 15 22.79 -29.44 11.34
N ALA A 16 22.34 -28.55 12.22
CA ALA A 16 22.85 -28.42 13.57
C ALA A 16 22.31 -29.51 14.52
N ASP A 17 21.14 -30.08 14.21
CA ASP A 17 20.44 -31.10 15.02
C ASP A 17 20.38 -30.73 16.52
N PRO A 18 19.85 -29.54 16.87
CA PRO A 18 19.92 -29.04 18.23
C PRO A 18 18.91 -29.75 19.14
N ARG A 19 19.26 -29.85 20.43
CA ARG A 19 18.29 -30.22 21.48
C ARG A 19 17.32 -29.09 21.80
N VAL A 20 17.84 -27.87 21.83
CA VAL A 20 17.08 -26.66 22.14
C VAL A 20 17.31 -25.60 21.06
N VAL A 21 16.21 -25.09 20.51
CA VAL A 21 16.16 -23.87 19.69
C VAL A 21 15.67 -22.73 20.57
N LEU A 22 16.42 -21.63 20.63
CA LEU A 22 16.03 -20.42 21.33
C LEU A 22 15.58 -19.36 20.33
N ASP A 23 14.33 -18.91 20.42
CA ASP A 23 13.77 -17.83 19.61
C ASP A 23 13.68 -16.56 20.45
N LEU A 24 14.45 -15.53 20.08
CA LEU A 24 14.48 -14.22 20.70
C LEU A 24 13.73 -13.23 19.79
N ASP A 25 12.41 -13.41 19.72
CA ASP A 25 11.50 -12.63 18.88
C ASP A 25 10.86 -11.46 19.65
N ARG A 26 10.68 -10.32 18.98
CA ARG A 26 9.84 -9.20 19.46
C ARG A 26 8.80 -8.78 18.40
N GLY A 27 8.50 -9.65 17.44
CA GLY A 27 7.57 -9.47 16.35
C GLY A 27 6.12 -9.84 16.69
N ASP A 28 5.36 -10.22 15.68
CA ASP A 28 3.96 -10.66 15.81
C ASP A 28 3.83 -12.16 16.11
N GLY A 29 4.95 -12.85 16.38
CA GLY A 29 4.97 -14.27 16.72
C GLY A 29 4.82 -15.22 15.54
N GLN A 30 4.68 -14.74 14.30
CA GLN A 30 4.46 -15.64 13.16
C GLN A 30 5.63 -16.60 12.91
N LEU A 31 6.87 -16.18 13.19
CA LEU A 31 8.04 -17.05 13.10
C LEU A 31 7.99 -18.13 14.19
N ALA A 32 7.74 -17.73 15.43
CA ALA A 32 7.58 -18.64 16.58
C ALA A 32 6.56 -19.75 16.30
N HIS A 33 5.41 -19.43 15.67
CA HIS A 33 4.40 -20.43 15.28
C HIS A 33 4.93 -21.48 14.29
N ARG A 34 5.77 -21.08 13.33
CA ARG A 34 6.39 -22.01 12.36
C ARG A 34 7.46 -22.85 13.02
N LEU A 35 8.27 -22.24 13.89
CA LEU A 35 9.28 -22.94 14.66
C LEU A 35 8.63 -23.96 15.59
N ALA A 36 7.50 -23.64 16.23
CA ALA A 36 6.78 -24.57 17.10
C ALA A 36 6.34 -25.83 16.36
N ALA A 37 5.79 -25.67 15.14
CA ALA A 37 5.43 -26.79 14.29
C ALA A 37 6.65 -27.63 13.88
N LEU A 38 7.71 -26.97 13.39
CA LEU A 38 8.96 -27.63 12.98
C LEU A 38 9.63 -28.40 14.12
N CYS A 39 9.75 -27.77 15.29
CA CYS A 39 10.40 -28.35 16.46
C CYS A 39 9.59 -29.54 17.01
N ARG A 40 8.25 -29.44 17.02
CA ARG A 40 7.37 -30.55 17.38
C ARG A 40 7.53 -31.74 16.43
N GLU A 41 7.59 -31.51 15.12
CA GLU A 41 7.77 -32.59 14.13
C GLU A 41 9.09 -33.34 14.28
N ARG A 42 10.09 -32.70 14.90
CA ARG A 42 11.47 -33.22 15.02
C ARG A 42 11.90 -33.55 16.45
N ASP A 43 10.97 -33.46 17.42
CA ASP A 43 11.26 -33.68 18.85
C ASP A 43 12.37 -32.77 19.40
N ILE A 44 12.38 -31.51 18.95
CA ILE A 44 13.30 -30.46 19.39
C ILE A 44 12.56 -29.56 20.40
N ALA A 45 13.23 -29.16 21.48
CA ALA A 45 12.66 -28.18 22.40
C ALA A 45 12.79 -26.76 21.82
N LEU A 46 11.71 -26.00 21.80
CA LEU A 46 11.69 -24.59 21.41
C LEU A 46 11.43 -23.72 22.65
N HIS A 47 12.39 -22.86 22.95
CA HIS A 47 12.23 -21.82 23.97
C HIS A 47 12.02 -20.48 23.28
N VAL A 48 10.90 -19.81 23.54
CA VAL A 48 10.58 -18.51 22.95
C VAL A 48 10.62 -17.44 24.03
N ALA A 49 11.43 -16.41 23.83
CA ALA A 49 11.48 -15.24 24.71
C ALA A 49 10.79 -14.05 24.06
N HIS A 50 9.59 -13.71 24.55
CA HIS A 50 8.82 -12.60 24.01
C HIS A 50 8.44 -11.59 25.12
N PRO A 51 9.00 -10.38 25.11
CA PRO A 51 8.79 -9.40 26.18
C PRO A 51 7.49 -8.60 26.05
N ASP A 52 6.82 -8.60 24.89
CA ASP A 52 5.55 -7.89 24.72
C ASP A 52 4.42 -8.57 25.54
N PRO A 53 3.74 -7.85 26.46
CA PRO A 53 2.62 -8.40 27.23
C PRO A 53 1.44 -8.86 26.37
N SER A 54 1.25 -8.27 25.19
CA SER A 54 0.15 -8.60 24.27
C SER A 54 0.35 -9.90 23.50
N PHE A 55 1.57 -10.44 23.49
CA PHE A 55 1.86 -11.76 22.93
C PHE A 55 1.12 -12.85 23.72
N ASP A 56 0.47 -13.77 23.00
CA ASP A 56 -0.29 -14.89 23.55
C ASP A 56 0.61 -16.14 23.65
N PRO A 57 1.20 -16.42 24.83
CA PRO A 57 2.02 -17.61 25.03
C PRO A 57 1.21 -18.90 24.97
N GLU A 58 -0.05 -18.88 25.41
CA GLU A 58 -0.87 -20.09 25.54
C GLU A 58 -1.21 -20.67 24.17
N ALA A 59 -1.52 -19.81 23.20
CA ALA A 59 -1.75 -20.24 21.82
C ALA A 59 -0.54 -20.96 21.23
N LEU A 60 0.67 -20.47 21.50
CA LEU A 60 1.89 -21.06 20.99
C LEU A 60 2.24 -22.38 21.71
N GLU A 61 2.09 -22.42 23.03
CA GLU A 61 2.30 -23.63 23.83
C GLU A 61 1.29 -24.73 23.46
N GLN A 62 0.04 -24.40 23.15
CA GLN A 62 -0.93 -25.37 22.62
C GLN A 62 -0.51 -25.91 21.24
N LEU A 63 0.02 -25.04 20.37
CA LEU A 63 0.56 -25.43 19.06
C LEU A 63 1.88 -26.19 19.14
N GLY A 64 2.61 -26.09 20.24
CA GLY A 64 3.89 -26.74 20.47
C GLY A 64 3.86 -28.01 21.31
N GLY A 65 2.93 -28.08 22.25
CA GLY A 65 2.85 -29.12 23.28
C GLY A 65 4.03 -28.98 24.25
N ASP A 66 4.46 -30.10 24.83
CA ASP A 66 5.56 -30.13 25.81
C ASP A 66 6.91 -29.70 25.22
N ALA A 67 7.03 -29.65 23.89
CA ALA A 67 8.21 -29.20 23.18
C ALA A 67 8.40 -27.67 23.20
N VAL A 68 7.37 -26.88 23.50
CA VAL A 68 7.45 -25.41 23.46
C VAL A 68 7.35 -24.83 24.86
N ARG A 69 8.22 -23.87 25.17
CA ARG A 69 8.17 -23.07 26.40
C ARG A 69 8.27 -21.61 26.05
N VAL A 70 7.32 -20.81 26.53
CA VAL A 70 7.35 -19.36 26.32
C VAL A 70 7.72 -18.66 27.62
N GLN A 71 8.67 -17.73 27.54
CA GLN A 71 9.06 -16.87 28.64
C GLN A 71 8.85 -15.39 28.31
N ARG A 72 8.29 -14.65 29.26
CA ARG A 72 8.17 -13.19 29.17
C ARG A 72 9.47 -12.54 29.64
N ALA A 73 10.46 -12.51 28.76
CA ALA A 73 11.77 -11.95 29.04
C ALA A 73 12.31 -11.18 27.82
N GLY A 74 13.19 -10.21 28.08
CA GLY A 74 13.98 -9.57 27.03
C GLY A 74 15.09 -10.50 26.53
N ALA A 75 15.57 -10.25 25.31
CA ALA A 75 16.51 -11.11 24.60
C ALA A 75 17.80 -11.41 25.39
N VAL A 76 18.42 -10.38 25.99
CA VAL A 76 19.67 -10.54 26.77
C VAL A 76 19.48 -11.46 27.97
N ARG A 77 18.39 -11.25 28.73
CA ARG A 77 18.08 -12.09 29.89
C ARG A 77 17.84 -13.54 29.48
N ALA A 78 17.02 -13.73 28.45
CA ALA A 78 16.73 -15.05 27.89
C ALA A 78 17.99 -15.80 27.44
N ALA A 79 18.92 -15.12 26.78
CA ALA A 79 20.21 -15.67 26.37
C ALA A 79 21.07 -16.12 27.56
N SER A 80 21.05 -15.38 28.67
CA SER A 80 21.81 -15.74 29.89
C SER A 80 21.21 -16.91 30.68
N GLU A 81 19.89 -17.11 30.61
CA GLU A 81 19.15 -18.09 31.41
C GLU A 81 18.97 -19.46 30.74
N CYS A 82 18.92 -19.52 29.39
CA CYS A 82 18.66 -20.76 28.66
C CYS A 82 19.91 -21.63 28.50
N THR A 83 19.84 -22.90 28.91
CA THR A 83 20.90 -23.91 28.74
C THR A 83 20.73 -24.71 27.45
N ASP A 84 21.79 -25.41 27.06
CA ASP A 84 21.76 -26.44 26.00
C ASP A 84 21.26 -25.95 24.63
N VAL A 85 21.32 -24.64 24.42
CA VAL A 85 20.92 -24.00 23.16
C VAL A 85 21.89 -24.44 22.07
N GLY A 86 21.39 -25.14 21.06
CA GLY A 86 22.17 -25.54 19.89
C GLY A 86 21.99 -24.56 18.72
N VAL A 87 20.82 -23.93 18.63
CA VAL A 87 20.52 -22.87 17.65
C VAL A 87 19.78 -21.72 18.34
N ALA A 88 20.24 -20.49 18.12
CA ALA A 88 19.57 -19.29 18.59
C ALA A 88 19.14 -18.40 17.42
N ILE A 89 17.94 -17.84 17.47
CA ILE A 89 17.38 -16.95 16.46
C ILE A 89 17.18 -15.59 17.11
N VAL A 90 17.83 -14.56 16.58
CA VAL A 90 17.88 -13.22 17.13
C VAL A 90 17.15 -12.27 16.20
N ASP A 91 15.88 -12.01 16.50
CA ASP A 91 15.01 -11.00 15.87
C ASP A 91 14.55 -9.98 16.94
N ALA A 92 15.53 -9.53 17.73
CA ALA A 92 15.34 -8.60 18.83
C ALA A 92 15.31 -7.14 18.34
N ASP A 93 15.46 -6.18 19.25
CA ASP A 93 15.60 -4.78 18.84
C ASP A 93 16.88 -4.60 18.01
N PRO A 94 16.81 -3.99 16.81
CA PRO A 94 17.91 -4.00 15.86
C PRO A 94 18.92 -2.88 16.17
N ASN A 95 19.54 -2.98 17.35
CA ASN A 95 20.60 -2.08 17.81
C ASN A 95 21.84 -2.86 18.25
N TRP A 96 22.97 -2.17 18.18
CA TRP A 96 24.28 -2.73 18.46
C TRP A 96 24.36 -3.35 19.86
N TYR A 97 23.93 -2.60 20.89
CA TYR A 97 24.05 -3.03 22.28
C TYR A 97 23.31 -4.33 22.55
N THR A 98 22.05 -4.42 22.11
CA THR A 98 21.21 -5.60 22.36
C THR A 98 21.80 -6.84 21.72
N VAL A 99 22.21 -6.74 20.45
CA VAL A 99 22.76 -7.87 19.69
C VAL A 99 24.12 -8.30 20.24
N MET A 100 25.00 -7.33 20.56
CA MET A 100 26.29 -7.58 21.19
C MET A 100 26.11 -8.34 22.50
N GLN A 101 25.24 -7.85 23.40
CA GLN A 101 24.99 -8.50 24.68
C GLN A 101 24.42 -9.90 24.50
N VAL A 102 23.47 -10.11 23.58
CA VAL A 102 22.91 -11.44 23.32
C VAL A 102 24.00 -12.42 22.87
N LEU A 103 24.86 -12.04 21.93
CA LEU A 103 25.94 -12.91 21.44
C LEU A 103 26.94 -13.25 22.56
N GLN A 104 27.32 -12.27 23.38
CA GLN A 104 28.19 -12.47 24.53
C GLN A 104 27.58 -13.38 25.60
N GLU A 105 26.29 -13.22 25.90
CA GLU A 105 25.59 -14.07 26.86
C GLU A 105 25.47 -15.51 26.36
N LEU A 106 25.17 -15.73 25.07
CA LEU A 106 25.13 -17.07 24.49
C LEU A 106 26.50 -17.75 24.53
N GLU A 107 27.58 -17.03 24.20
CA GLU A 107 28.94 -17.59 24.29
C GLU A 107 29.35 -17.87 25.75
N SER A 108 29.08 -16.93 26.65
CA SER A 108 29.35 -17.06 28.08
C SER A 108 28.60 -18.24 28.67
N ARG A 109 27.32 -18.41 28.31
CA ARG A 109 26.48 -19.47 28.81
C ARG A 109 26.95 -20.84 28.34
N ALA A 110 27.24 -20.99 27.04
CA ALA A 110 27.80 -22.22 26.51
C ALA A 110 29.14 -22.59 27.17
N ARG A 111 30.00 -21.59 27.44
CA ARG A 111 31.26 -21.80 28.18
C ARG A 111 31.00 -22.30 29.60
N GLN A 112 30.03 -21.73 30.31
CA GLN A 112 29.67 -22.14 31.67
C GLN A 112 29.09 -23.56 31.72
N ASP A 113 28.28 -23.92 30.72
CA ASP A 113 27.67 -25.25 30.61
C ASP A 113 28.65 -26.31 30.07
N GLY A 114 29.85 -25.91 29.62
CA GLY A 114 30.87 -26.81 29.08
C GLY A 114 30.58 -27.31 27.66
N HIS A 115 29.83 -26.51 26.88
CA HIS A 115 29.38 -26.83 25.53
C HIS A 115 29.97 -25.86 24.49
N GLU A 116 29.85 -26.24 23.22
CA GLU A 116 30.11 -25.32 22.11
C GLU A 116 29.00 -24.26 22.04
N PRO A 117 29.33 -23.00 21.68
CA PRO A 117 28.31 -21.98 21.48
C PRO A 117 27.29 -22.37 20.41
N PRO A 118 26.03 -21.90 20.51
CA PRO A 118 25.01 -22.18 19.50
C PRO A 118 25.35 -21.59 18.13
N VAL A 119 24.77 -22.17 17.08
CA VAL A 119 24.64 -21.48 15.80
C VAL A 119 23.62 -20.35 15.96
N VAL A 120 24.02 -19.11 15.68
CA VAL A 120 23.16 -17.94 15.87
C VAL A 120 22.71 -17.39 14.52
N VAL A 121 21.41 -17.30 14.30
CA VAL A 121 20.79 -16.65 13.15
C VAL A 121 20.33 -15.26 13.56
N VAL A 122 20.92 -14.21 12.98
CA VAL A 122 20.64 -12.81 13.34
C VAL A 122 19.94 -12.09 12.20
N HIS A 123 18.86 -11.38 12.49
CA HIS A 123 18.09 -10.60 11.51
C HIS A 123 18.55 -9.13 11.44
N ASP A 124 18.10 -8.41 10.41
CA ASP A 124 18.32 -6.97 10.25
C ASP A 124 19.80 -6.53 10.13
N VAL A 125 20.63 -7.41 9.55
CA VAL A 125 22.07 -7.19 9.36
C VAL A 125 22.42 -6.33 8.13
N ARG A 126 21.43 -5.94 7.32
CA ARG A 126 21.57 -5.05 6.15
C ARG A 126 20.69 -3.81 6.34
N TRP A 127 20.55 -3.01 5.29
CA TRP A 127 19.79 -1.76 5.38
C TRP A 127 18.34 -2.01 5.86
N PRO A 128 17.80 -1.20 6.79
CA PRO A 128 18.44 -0.02 7.36
C PRO A 128 19.34 -0.29 8.56
N PHE A 129 19.12 -1.37 9.31
CA PHE A 129 19.65 -1.51 10.66
C PHE A 129 21.04 -2.15 10.77
N GLY A 130 21.59 -2.66 9.68
CA GLY A 130 22.94 -3.24 9.68
C GLY A 130 23.99 -2.24 10.21
N ARG A 131 23.87 -0.96 9.85
CA ARG A 131 24.77 0.13 10.27
C ARG A 131 24.08 1.26 11.04
N ARG A 132 22.82 1.06 11.44
CA ARG A 132 22.03 2.06 12.15
C ARG A 132 21.23 1.38 13.25
N ASP A 133 21.31 1.87 14.46
CA ASP A 133 20.49 1.36 15.55
C ASP A 133 19.01 1.75 15.35
N GLY A 134 18.14 0.77 15.55
CA GLY A 134 16.73 0.95 15.81
C GLY A 134 16.39 0.61 17.27
N TYR A 135 15.66 1.50 17.94
CA TYR A 135 15.22 1.35 19.32
C TYR A 135 13.70 1.43 19.41
N ARG A 136 13.07 0.51 20.14
CA ARG A 136 11.69 0.71 20.62
C ARG A 136 11.69 1.63 21.84
N ASP A 137 12.62 1.38 22.76
CA ASP A 137 12.84 2.15 23.96
C ASP A 137 14.35 2.48 24.10
N PRO A 138 14.79 3.68 23.66
CA PRO A 138 16.17 4.12 23.84
C PRO A 138 16.61 4.23 25.30
N GLU A 139 15.67 4.36 26.25
CA GLU A 139 15.97 4.52 27.67
C GLU A 139 16.39 3.19 28.31
N ALA A 140 15.95 2.06 27.75
CA ALA A 140 16.38 0.72 28.15
C ALA A 140 17.86 0.43 27.81
N ILE A 141 18.49 1.24 26.95
CA ILE A 141 19.89 1.09 26.54
C ILE A 141 20.77 2.01 27.40
N PRO A 142 21.88 1.51 27.99
CA PRO A 142 22.81 2.34 28.75
C PRO A 142 23.31 3.55 27.95
N GLU A 143 23.46 4.69 28.62
CA GLU A 143 23.77 5.95 27.94
C GLU A 143 25.06 5.91 27.10
N GLY A 144 26.10 5.23 27.58
CA GLY A 144 27.36 5.08 26.85
C GLY A 144 27.34 4.06 25.71
N ALA A 145 26.23 3.34 25.53
CA ALA A 145 26.04 2.33 24.51
C ALA A 145 24.89 2.64 23.53
N ARG A 146 24.22 3.80 23.69
CA ARG A 146 23.17 4.26 22.78
C ARG A 146 23.65 5.42 21.90
N GLN A 147 23.16 5.43 20.68
CA GLN A 147 23.33 6.53 19.75
C GLN A 147 22.30 7.63 20.03
N PRO A 148 22.60 8.90 19.71
CA PRO A 148 21.57 9.93 19.60
C PRO A 148 20.48 9.48 18.63
N ALA A 149 19.20 9.60 19.01
CA ALA A 149 18.09 9.01 18.27
C ALA A 149 16.91 9.98 18.06
N GLY A 150 16.13 9.75 16.99
CA GLY A 150 14.90 10.47 16.65
C GLY A 150 13.80 9.54 16.12
N ARG A 151 12.56 10.02 16.03
CA ARG A 151 11.37 9.22 15.62
C ARG A 151 11.04 9.28 14.13
N ASP A 152 11.74 10.11 13.38
CA ASP A 152 11.57 10.17 11.93
C ASP A 152 12.07 8.87 11.28
N GLY A 153 11.57 8.57 10.09
CA GLY A 153 11.83 7.33 9.38
C GLY A 153 13.16 7.34 8.62
N VAL A 154 13.49 6.21 8.00
CA VAL A 154 14.72 6.03 7.21
C VAL A 154 14.41 5.93 5.72
N VAL A 155 15.25 6.56 4.88
CA VAL A 155 15.07 6.58 3.42
C VAL A 155 16.31 5.97 2.74
N PRO A 156 16.15 5.01 1.83
CA PRO A 156 17.26 4.45 1.06
C PRO A 156 18.16 5.51 0.43
N GLY A 157 19.46 5.44 0.72
CA GLY A 157 20.46 6.37 0.19
C GLY A 157 20.52 7.74 0.87
N ARG A 158 19.71 8.00 1.90
CA ARG A 158 19.83 9.18 2.77
C ARG A 158 20.44 8.79 4.11
N ARG A 159 21.39 9.59 4.59
CA ARG A 159 22.03 9.39 5.91
C ARG A 159 21.20 9.90 7.08
N GLY A 160 20.39 10.94 6.87
CA GLY A 160 19.53 11.49 7.91
C GLY A 160 18.19 10.75 8.01
N LEU A 161 17.45 11.06 9.08
CA LEU A 161 16.06 10.67 9.21
C LEU A 161 15.15 11.59 8.38
N ASP A 162 14.00 11.07 7.99
CA ASP A 162 13.00 11.75 7.18
C ASP A 162 11.60 11.46 7.73
N PRO A 163 10.76 12.47 7.98
CA PRO A 163 9.39 12.25 8.44
C PRO A 163 8.61 11.27 7.56
N GLU A 164 8.89 11.23 6.25
CA GLU A 164 8.24 10.35 5.27
C GLU A 164 8.94 8.99 5.08
N GLY A 165 10.04 8.75 5.80
CA GLY A 165 10.81 7.52 5.70
C GLY A 165 10.08 6.28 6.24
N LEU A 166 10.71 5.12 6.05
CA LEU A 166 10.21 3.84 6.56
C LEU A 166 10.40 3.73 8.08
N GLN A 167 9.66 2.79 8.69
CA GLN A 167 9.83 2.40 10.09
C GLN A 167 9.59 3.51 11.13
N THR A 168 8.77 4.54 10.83
CA THR A 168 8.46 5.67 11.75
C THR A 168 7.81 5.28 13.09
N GLY A 169 7.57 3.99 13.34
CA GLY A 169 7.14 3.47 14.64
C GLY A 169 8.29 3.21 15.63
N LEU A 170 9.55 3.31 15.18
CA LEU A 170 10.75 3.13 16.00
C LEU A 170 11.49 4.46 16.19
N TRP A 171 12.34 4.51 17.21
CA TRP A 171 13.43 5.48 17.27
C TRP A 171 14.61 4.96 16.46
N HIS A 172 15.25 5.83 15.72
CA HIS A 172 16.42 5.51 14.91
C HIS A 172 17.60 6.35 15.35
N ALA A 173 18.80 5.78 15.36
CA ALA A 173 20.00 6.58 15.43
C ALA A 173 19.98 7.66 14.33
N LEU A 174 20.36 8.89 14.68
CA LEU A 174 20.29 10.05 13.78
C LEU A 174 21.16 9.87 12.53
N SER A 175 22.22 9.06 12.63
CA SER A 175 23.12 8.72 11.53
C SER A 175 23.42 7.22 11.44
N ASP A 176 23.87 6.79 10.27
CA ASP A 176 24.37 5.42 9.99
C ASP A 176 25.89 5.32 9.98
N ASP A 177 26.60 6.39 10.34
CA ASP A 177 28.04 6.44 10.52
C ASP A 177 28.38 6.67 12.01
N GLY A 178 28.57 5.57 12.74
CA GLY A 178 28.99 5.63 14.13
C GLY A 178 29.62 4.33 14.57
N ASP A 179 30.59 4.44 15.49
CA ASP A 179 31.06 3.27 16.23
C ASP A 179 29.89 2.69 17.01
N ARG A 180 29.82 1.37 17.13
CA ARG A 180 28.79 0.69 17.91
C ARG A 180 27.38 1.06 17.47
N ASN A 181 27.16 1.03 16.15
CA ASN A 181 25.91 1.43 15.51
C ASN A 181 25.47 0.39 14.46
N GLY A 182 24.34 -0.25 14.71
CA GLY A 182 23.70 -1.27 13.90
C GLY A 182 24.06 -2.71 14.24
N VAL A 183 23.19 -3.62 13.81
CA VAL A 183 23.29 -5.07 14.06
C VAL A 183 24.55 -5.67 13.46
N ARG A 184 24.89 -5.31 12.22
CA ARG A 184 26.07 -5.87 11.55
C ARG A 184 27.35 -5.46 12.26
N THR A 185 27.39 -4.22 12.74
CA THR A 185 28.50 -3.71 13.54
C THR A 185 28.65 -4.52 14.84
N ALA A 186 27.55 -4.89 15.50
CA ALA A 186 27.63 -5.73 16.70
C ALA A 186 28.19 -7.13 16.42
N ILE A 187 27.80 -7.75 15.31
CA ILE A 187 28.32 -9.08 14.93
C ILE A 187 29.83 -9.01 14.63
N GLU A 188 30.27 -7.98 13.91
CA GLU A 188 31.68 -7.78 13.57
C GLU A 188 32.51 -7.50 14.82
N ASP A 189 32.06 -6.56 15.66
CA ASP A 189 32.70 -6.25 16.93
C ASP A 189 32.75 -7.47 17.87
N PHE A 190 31.69 -8.29 17.91
CA PHE A 190 31.64 -9.50 18.71
C PHE A 190 32.68 -10.52 18.23
N ALA A 191 32.75 -10.76 16.92
CA ALA A 191 33.71 -11.69 16.34
C ALA A 191 35.16 -11.23 16.54
N GLU A 192 35.42 -9.92 16.56
CA GLU A 192 36.74 -9.35 16.86
C GLU A 192 37.11 -9.44 18.36
N GLN A 193 36.13 -9.29 19.26
CA GLN A 193 36.35 -9.29 20.71
C GLN A 193 36.32 -10.69 21.34
N SER A 194 35.70 -11.67 20.68
CA SER A 194 35.62 -13.04 21.18
C SER A 194 36.99 -13.72 21.17
N GLU A 195 37.23 -14.59 22.15
CA GLU A 195 38.44 -15.43 22.20
C GLU A 195 38.37 -16.62 21.22
N ARG A 196 37.21 -16.82 20.58
CA ARG A 196 36.95 -17.89 19.62
C ARG A 196 36.92 -17.35 18.20
N ASP A 197 37.23 -18.21 17.24
CA ASP A 197 37.11 -17.87 15.83
C ASP A 197 35.68 -18.13 15.35
N TRP A 198 35.11 -17.16 14.61
CA TRP A 198 33.73 -17.23 14.13
C TRP A 198 33.63 -17.21 12.61
N VAL A 199 32.72 -18.03 12.08
CA VAL A 199 32.24 -17.98 10.71
C VAL A 199 30.99 -17.12 10.66
N ILE A 200 31.01 -16.10 9.82
CA ILE A 200 29.84 -15.29 9.50
C ILE A 200 29.43 -15.60 8.05
N ALA A 201 28.20 -16.08 7.86
CA ALA A 201 27.57 -16.24 6.55
C ALA A 201 26.47 -15.19 6.40
N ASP A 202 26.66 -14.23 5.48
CA ASP A 202 25.71 -13.16 5.20
C ASP A 202 24.81 -13.55 4.03
N LEU A 203 23.50 -13.44 4.25
CA LEU A 203 22.48 -13.63 3.24
C LEU A 203 21.80 -12.27 2.96
N PRO A 204 21.96 -11.70 1.77
CA PRO A 204 21.34 -10.42 1.41
C PRO A 204 19.83 -10.56 1.16
N GLY A 205 19.14 -9.42 1.24
CA GLY A 205 17.72 -9.29 0.91
C GLY A 205 16.82 -9.25 2.14
N LEU A 206 15.74 -8.46 2.05
CA LEU A 206 14.73 -8.27 3.09
C LEU A 206 15.32 -7.86 4.46
N GLY A 207 16.23 -6.89 4.47
CA GLY A 207 16.93 -6.47 5.70
C GLY A 207 18.10 -7.36 6.09
N GLY A 208 18.29 -8.48 5.40
CA GLY A 208 19.44 -9.38 5.53
C GLY A 208 19.35 -10.33 6.73
N ILE A 209 20.03 -11.46 6.61
CA ILE A 209 20.21 -12.44 7.68
C ILE A 209 21.69 -12.78 7.77
N ALA A 210 22.25 -12.88 8.97
CA ALA A 210 23.56 -13.47 9.19
C ALA A 210 23.43 -14.76 9.97
N VAL A 211 24.23 -15.76 9.60
CA VAL A 211 24.46 -16.94 10.43
C VAL A 211 25.86 -16.85 11.01
N VAL A 212 25.95 -16.88 12.34
CA VAL A 212 27.18 -16.75 13.12
C VAL A 212 27.41 -18.08 13.83
N ALA A 213 28.52 -18.75 13.54
CA ALA A 213 28.83 -20.05 14.09
C ALA A 213 30.33 -20.17 14.40
N GLU A 214 30.68 -20.89 15.47
CA GLU A 214 32.06 -21.08 15.87
C GLU A 214 32.81 -22.00 14.86
N VAL A 215 34.07 -21.70 14.56
CA VAL A 215 34.83 -22.37 13.49
C VAL A 215 35.02 -23.88 13.75
N GLN A 216 35.30 -24.30 14.99
CA GLN A 216 35.42 -25.71 15.34
C GLN A 216 34.09 -26.45 15.22
N LEU A 217 32.99 -25.86 15.66
CA LEU A 217 31.64 -26.41 15.47
C LEU A 217 31.36 -26.67 13.98
N VAL A 218 31.65 -25.68 13.12
CA VAL A 218 31.47 -25.81 11.67
C VAL A 218 32.40 -26.89 11.09
N ARG A 219 33.65 -26.98 11.53
CA ARG A 219 34.59 -28.03 11.08
C ARG A 219 34.18 -29.43 11.54
N GLY A 220 33.60 -29.53 12.73
CA GLY A 220 33.11 -30.79 13.30
C GLY A 220 31.80 -31.27 12.69
N ASN A 221 31.03 -30.39 12.06
CA ASN A 221 29.73 -30.70 11.48
C ASN A 221 29.71 -30.45 9.95
N ALA A 222 29.91 -31.51 9.18
CA ALA A 222 29.93 -31.44 7.71
C ALA A 222 28.60 -31.00 7.08
N ALA A 223 27.47 -31.32 7.72
CA ALA A 223 26.15 -30.87 7.25
C ALA A 223 26.01 -29.36 7.41
N LEU A 224 26.38 -28.83 8.58
CA LEU A 224 26.36 -27.39 8.86
C LEU A 224 27.32 -26.64 7.94
N ALA A 225 28.55 -27.13 7.76
CA ALA A 225 29.52 -26.54 6.84
C ALA A 225 28.97 -26.44 5.41
N ARG A 226 28.24 -27.46 4.95
CA ARG A 226 27.60 -27.45 3.64
C ARG A 226 26.47 -26.43 3.57
N VAL A 227 25.58 -26.38 4.56
CA VAL A 227 24.50 -25.38 4.59
C VAL A 227 25.06 -23.97 4.58
N LEU A 228 26.08 -23.68 5.41
CA LEU A 228 26.72 -22.36 5.43
C LEU A 228 27.44 -22.02 4.11
N HIS A 229 27.99 -23.02 3.43
CA HIS A 229 28.56 -22.84 2.09
C HIS A 229 27.48 -22.52 1.06
N ASP A 230 26.38 -23.26 1.05
CA ASP A 230 25.28 -23.08 0.09
C ASP A 230 24.54 -21.75 0.29
N LEU A 231 24.49 -21.25 1.54
CA LEU A 231 23.96 -19.91 1.85
C LEU A 231 24.82 -18.78 1.28
N ARG A 232 26.12 -19.02 1.05
CA ARG A 232 27.01 -18.05 0.40
C ARG A 232 26.73 -18.06 -1.09
N SER A 233 25.86 -17.16 -1.51
CA SER A 233 25.55 -16.97 -2.93
C SER A 233 26.78 -16.45 -3.70
N PRO A 234 26.96 -16.84 -4.98
CA PRO A 234 27.91 -16.19 -5.87
C PRO A 234 27.74 -14.66 -5.85
N GLU A 235 28.84 -13.93 -5.99
CA GLU A 235 28.89 -12.46 -5.89
C GLU A 235 27.81 -11.76 -6.74
N PHE A 236 27.55 -12.26 -7.95
CA PHE A 236 26.49 -11.75 -8.83
C PHE A 236 25.08 -11.84 -8.21
N LEU A 237 24.74 -12.96 -7.57
CA LEU A 237 23.44 -13.12 -6.91
C LEU A 237 23.36 -12.28 -5.64
N GLU A 238 24.47 -12.14 -4.91
CA GLU A 238 24.53 -11.24 -3.76
C GLU A 238 24.24 -9.80 -4.18
N ASP A 239 24.92 -9.33 -5.23
CA ASP A 239 24.69 -8.03 -5.86
C ASP A 239 23.26 -7.84 -6.33
N HIS A 240 22.68 -8.86 -6.97
CA HIS A 240 21.33 -8.80 -7.47
C HIS A 240 20.32 -8.67 -6.32
N CYS A 241 20.44 -9.50 -5.28
CA CYS A 241 19.60 -9.43 -4.09
C CYS A 241 19.70 -8.08 -3.38
N ARG A 242 20.92 -7.52 -3.26
CA ARG A 242 21.13 -6.17 -2.71
C ARG A 242 20.38 -5.10 -3.50
N ARG A 243 20.47 -5.14 -4.83
CA ARG A 243 19.77 -4.19 -5.70
C ARG A 243 18.25 -4.33 -5.58
N VAL A 244 17.74 -5.56 -5.63
CA VAL A 244 16.30 -5.83 -5.49
C VAL A 244 15.77 -5.35 -4.15
N ASP A 245 16.48 -5.59 -3.04
CA ASP A 245 16.05 -5.13 -1.71
C ASP A 245 16.09 -3.61 -1.58
N MET A 246 17.09 -2.97 -2.19
CA MET A 246 17.17 -1.51 -2.23
C MET A 246 16.02 -0.90 -3.05
N GLU A 247 15.69 -1.47 -4.21
CA GLU A 247 14.55 -1.03 -5.02
C GLU A 247 13.21 -1.29 -4.32
N ARG A 248 13.07 -2.43 -3.63
CA ARG A 248 11.92 -2.71 -2.77
C ARG A 248 11.77 -1.62 -1.70
N ALA A 249 12.84 -1.31 -0.98
CA ALA A 249 12.81 -0.28 0.06
C ALA A 249 12.44 1.10 -0.51
N ARG A 250 12.98 1.47 -1.69
CA ARG A 250 12.62 2.72 -2.38
C ARG A 250 11.14 2.75 -2.77
N ALA A 251 10.64 1.66 -3.34
CA ALA A 251 9.24 1.53 -3.71
C ALA A 251 8.31 1.61 -2.48
N GLU A 252 8.69 1.00 -1.36
CA GLU A 252 7.96 1.10 -0.10
C GLU A 252 7.95 2.53 0.46
N THR A 253 9.08 3.23 0.44
CA THR A 253 9.14 4.64 0.85
C THR A 253 8.22 5.50 -0.02
N ALA A 254 8.28 5.32 -1.35
CA ALA A 254 7.42 6.05 -2.28
C ALA A 254 5.93 5.75 -2.06
N LEU A 255 5.58 4.48 -1.83
CA LEU A 255 4.21 4.07 -1.53
C LEU A 255 3.71 4.67 -0.21
N GLN A 256 4.55 4.70 0.83
CA GLN A 256 4.20 5.31 2.11
C GLN A 256 3.97 6.81 1.97
N ALA A 257 4.84 7.52 1.25
CA ALA A 257 4.67 8.94 0.95
C ALA A 257 3.36 9.19 0.17
N ALA A 258 3.08 8.38 -0.86
CA ALA A 258 1.83 8.48 -1.62
C ALA A 258 0.58 8.22 -0.76
N ARG A 259 0.61 7.22 0.13
CA ARG A 259 -0.51 6.94 1.06
C ARG A 259 -0.78 8.11 2.01
N ARG A 260 0.28 8.76 2.52
CA ARG A 260 0.13 9.94 3.39
C ARG A 260 -0.40 11.14 2.64
N ALA A 261 0.09 11.39 1.43
CA ALA A 261 -0.43 12.43 0.56
C ALA A 261 -1.92 12.21 0.24
N ALA A 262 -2.32 10.97 -0.05
CA ALA A 262 -3.72 10.60 -0.25
C ALA A 262 -4.57 10.84 1.00
N ALA A 263 -4.11 10.41 2.19
CA ALA A 263 -4.81 10.63 3.45
C ALA A 263 -4.95 12.12 3.79
N ALA A 264 -3.92 12.94 3.50
CA ALA A 264 -3.98 14.38 3.67
C ALA A 264 -5.01 15.03 2.74
N LEU A 265 -5.04 14.63 1.46
CA LEU A 265 -6.03 15.09 0.50
C LEU A 265 -7.45 14.69 0.90
N GLU A 266 -7.66 13.47 1.40
CA GLU A 266 -8.95 13.00 1.91
C GLU A 266 -9.40 13.77 3.16
N ALA A 267 -8.47 14.18 4.02
CA ALA A 267 -8.76 15.04 5.17
C ALA A 267 -9.16 16.45 4.73
N GLU A 268 -8.44 17.03 3.77
CA GLU A 268 -8.77 18.34 3.19
C GLU A 268 -10.13 18.32 2.49
N GLN A 269 -10.43 17.28 1.71
CA GLN A 269 -11.74 17.12 1.07
C GLN A 269 -12.88 17.03 2.08
N ARG A 270 -12.67 16.33 3.21
CA ARG A 270 -13.66 16.26 4.29
C ARG A 270 -13.91 17.62 4.93
N ASP A 271 -12.85 18.36 5.25
CA ASP A 271 -12.95 19.71 5.82
C ASP A 271 -13.64 20.68 4.85
N VAL A 272 -13.29 20.66 3.56
CA VAL A 272 -13.98 21.45 2.53
C VAL A 272 -15.47 21.08 2.44
N ALA A 273 -15.80 19.79 2.46
CA ALA A 273 -17.19 19.33 2.42
C ALA A 273 -17.98 19.77 3.67
N GLU A 274 -17.38 19.71 4.85
CA GLU A 274 -18.01 20.15 6.10
C GLU A 274 -18.27 21.66 6.12
N ARG A 275 -17.29 22.46 5.66
CA ARG A 275 -17.46 23.91 5.49
C ARG A 275 -18.54 24.24 4.47
N ALA A 276 -18.56 23.55 3.32
CA ALA A 276 -19.58 23.73 2.30
C ALA A 276 -20.99 23.37 2.81
N ALA A 277 -21.12 22.27 3.56
CA ALA A 277 -22.38 21.87 4.18
C ALA A 277 -22.87 22.91 5.21
N THR A 278 -21.96 23.45 6.03
CA THR A 278 -22.26 24.51 7.00
C THR A 278 -22.75 25.78 6.29
N GLN A 279 -22.05 26.20 5.23
CA GLN A 279 -22.42 27.38 4.45
C GLN A 279 -23.76 27.18 3.72
N ALA A 280 -24.00 26.00 3.14
CA ALA A 280 -25.27 25.67 2.52
C ALA A 280 -26.43 25.71 3.52
N GLY A 281 -26.23 25.18 4.73
CA GLY A 281 -27.20 25.25 5.82
C GLY A 281 -27.52 26.70 6.23
N ALA A 282 -26.49 27.54 6.38
CA ALA A 282 -26.67 28.97 6.69
C ALA A 282 -27.44 29.71 5.58
N LEU A 283 -27.12 29.44 4.31
CA LEU A 283 -27.80 30.04 3.17
C LEU A 283 -29.27 29.59 3.08
N ALA A 284 -29.55 28.31 3.33
CA ALA A 284 -30.91 27.78 3.38
C ALA A 284 -31.74 28.46 4.48
N ALA A 285 -31.17 28.60 5.68
CA ALA A 285 -31.82 29.30 6.79
C ALA A 285 -32.09 30.78 6.48
N ALA A 286 -31.14 31.49 5.86
CA ALA A 286 -31.31 32.87 5.43
C ALA A 286 -32.40 33.00 4.35
N THR A 287 -32.43 32.07 3.39
CA THR A 287 -33.45 32.06 2.33
C THR A 287 -34.84 31.86 2.90
N GLU A 288 -34.99 30.96 3.87
CA GLU A 288 -36.28 30.73 4.54
C GLU A 288 -36.71 31.94 5.36
N ALA A 289 -35.79 32.60 6.07
CA ALA A 289 -36.07 33.82 6.81
C ALA A 289 -36.53 34.96 5.87
N HIS A 290 -35.84 35.17 4.74
CA HIS A 290 -36.24 36.16 3.75
C HIS A 290 -37.58 35.84 3.08
N ARG A 291 -37.89 34.55 2.91
CA ARG A 291 -39.19 34.13 2.39
C ARG A 291 -40.31 34.46 3.37
N ALA A 292 -40.12 34.18 4.66
CA ALA A 292 -41.08 34.54 5.70
C ALA A 292 -41.29 36.07 5.75
N GLU A 293 -40.22 36.85 5.71
CA GLU A 293 -40.29 38.31 5.67
C GLU A 293 -41.04 38.82 4.42
N ALA A 294 -40.80 38.23 3.26
CA ALA A 294 -41.49 38.59 2.03
C ALA A 294 -43.00 38.27 2.10
N ASP A 295 -43.39 37.17 2.72
CA ASP A 295 -44.79 36.79 2.90
C ASP A 295 -45.50 37.70 3.92
N ASP A 296 -44.82 38.11 4.99
CA ASP A 296 -45.32 39.11 5.95
C ASP A 296 -45.55 40.48 5.27
N LEU A 297 -44.57 40.94 4.49
CA LEU A 297 -44.69 42.18 3.72
C LEU A 297 -45.83 42.13 2.70
N ARG A 298 -46.02 40.99 2.00
CA ARG A 298 -47.15 40.79 1.09
C ARG A 298 -48.49 40.86 1.83
N ALA A 299 -48.58 40.27 3.02
CA ALA A 299 -49.77 40.34 3.86
C ALA A 299 -50.05 41.78 4.35
N GLU A 300 -49.02 42.56 4.65
CA GLU A 300 -49.16 43.98 5.01
C GLU A 300 -49.60 44.86 3.82
N VAL A 301 -49.01 44.66 2.64
CA VAL A 301 -49.42 45.35 1.42
C VAL A 301 -50.89 45.07 1.11
N ARG A 302 -51.31 43.80 1.21
CA ARG A 302 -52.71 43.42 1.02
C ARG A 302 -53.64 44.12 2.00
N ARG A 303 -53.31 44.15 3.30
CA ARG A 303 -54.09 44.87 4.33
C ARG A 303 -54.21 46.36 4.04
N SER A 304 -53.13 46.96 3.52
CA SER A 304 -53.11 48.38 3.15
C SER A 304 -53.94 48.66 1.90
N GLN A 305 -53.94 47.77 0.91
CA GLN A 305 -54.81 47.85 -0.27
C GLN A 305 -56.29 47.73 0.11
N GLU A 306 -56.66 46.71 0.89
CA GLU A 306 -58.04 46.53 1.36
C GLU A 306 -58.54 47.77 2.13
N ARG A 307 -57.68 48.42 2.92
CA ARG A 307 -58.00 49.68 3.62
C ARG A 307 -58.12 50.88 2.67
N ALA A 308 -57.29 50.95 1.64
CA ALA A 308 -57.38 52.01 0.63
C ALA A 308 -58.69 51.91 -0.18
N ASP A 309 -59.06 50.70 -0.60
CA ASP A 309 -60.30 50.44 -1.33
C ASP A 309 -61.53 50.81 -0.49
N ALA A 310 -61.50 50.51 0.82
CA ALA A 310 -62.56 50.89 1.75
C ALA A 310 -62.70 52.43 1.87
N LEU A 311 -61.58 53.14 2.01
CA LEU A 311 -61.57 54.61 2.05
C LEU A 311 -62.05 55.24 0.74
N GLU A 312 -61.75 54.62 -0.40
CA GLU A 312 -62.23 55.10 -1.71
C GLU A 312 -63.75 54.97 -1.84
N HIS A 313 -64.33 53.87 -1.33
CA HIS A 313 -65.78 53.70 -1.24
C HIS A 313 -66.42 54.75 -0.33
N GLU A 314 -65.89 54.96 0.88
CA GLU A 314 -66.39 55.99 1.81
C GLU A 314 -66.33 57.40 1.18
N LEU A 315 -65.26 57.72 0.46
CA LEU A 315 -65.11 59.01 -0.23
C LEU A 315 -66.15 59.17 -1.36
N SER A 316 -66.44 58.08 -2.09
CA SER A 316 -67.47 58.06 -3.12
C SER A 316 -68.85 58.34 -2.54
N ASP A 317 -69.20 57.67 -1.43
CA ASP A 317 -70.48 57.88 -0.73
C ASP A 317 -70.61 59.32 -0.22
N ALA A 318 -69.53 59.86 0.36
CA ALA A 318 -69.49 61.26 0.80
C ALA A 318 -69.69 62.25 -0.35
N ARG A 319 -69.11 61.99 -1.54
CA ARG A 319 -69.31 62.84 -2.73
C ARG A 319 -70.77 62.84 -3.19
N VAL A 320 -71.45 61.69 -3.17
CA VAL A 320 -72.88 61.59 -3.50
C VAL A 320 -73.72 62.38 -2.51
N ALA A 321 -73.42 62.27 -1.21
CA ALA A 321 -74.11 63.03 -0.17
C ALA A 321 -73.94 64.56 -0.35
N VAL A 322 -72.73 65.02 -0.67
CA VAL A 322 -72.45 66.44 -0.94
C VAL A 322 -73.23 66.93 -2.16
N ALA A 323 -73.27 66.16 -3.25
CA ALA A 323 -74.02 66.53 -4.46
C ALA A 323 -75.53 66.66 -4.19
N SER A 324 -76.10 65.75 -3.39
CA SER A 324 -77.51 65.81 -2.96
C SER A 324 -77.80 67.07 -2.14
N LEU A 325 -76.90 67.43 -1.22
CA LEU A 325 -77.03 68.66 -0.42
C LEU A 325 -76.90 69.92 -1.28
N GLN A 326 -76.01 69.93 -2.27
CA GLN A 326 -75.88 71.06 -3.21
C GLN A 326 -77.14 71.27 -4.07
N ALA A 327 -77.78 70.19 -4.52
CA ALA A 327 -79.05 70.27 -5.23
C ALA A 327 -80.16 70.87 -4.35
N ARG A 328 -80.20 70.48 -3.07
CA ARG A 328 -81.17 71.00 -2.09
C ARG A 328 -80.99 72.50 -1.83
N VAL A 329 -79.75 72.98 -1.78
CA VAL A 329 -79.43 74.41 -1.63
C VAL A 329 -79.93 75.19 -2.85
N ALA A 330 -79.71 74.67 -4.06
CA ALA A 330 -80.15 75.32 -5.30
C ALA A 330 -81.70 75.42 -5.41
N GLU A 331 -82.44 74.41 -4.95
CA GLU A 331 -83.91 74.46 -4.86
C GLU A 331 -84.38 75.61 -3.93
N LEU A 332 -83.76 75.72 -2.75
CA LEU A 332 -84.10 76.76 -1.77
C LEU A 332 -83.78 78.17 -2.30
N ASP A 333 -82.66 78.35 -2.99
CA ASP A 333 -82.29 79.62 -3.62
C ASP A 333 -83.23 80.04 -4.76
N ALA A 334 -83.87 79.08 -5.44
CA ALA A 334 -84.90 79.37 -6.45
C ALA A 334 -86.20 79.85 -5.79
N ALA A 335 -86.65 79.19 -4.72
CA ALA A 335 -87.85 79.55 -3.98
C ALA A 335 -87.76 80.96 -3.36
N VAL A 336 -86.57 81.34 -2.85
CA VAL A 336 -86.33 82.69 -2.31
C VAL A 336 -86.42 83.77 -3.40
N ARG A 337 -85.96 83.47 -4.62
CA ARG A 337 -86.04 84.42 -5.75
C ARG A 337 -87.48 84.62 -6.22
N GLU A 338 -88.29 83.58 -6.24
CA GLU A 338 -89.72 83.64 -6.59
C GLU A 338 -90.50 84.52 -5.59
N GLN A 339 -90.27 84.32 -4.29
CA GLN A 339 -90.88 85.13 -3.22
C GLN A 339 -90.51 86.61 -3.33
N ARG A 340 -89.28 86.93 -3.74
CA ARG A 340 -88.86 88.33 -3.97
C ARG A 340 -89.54 88.95 -5.20
N ALA A 341 -89.72 88.19 -6.27
CA ALA A 341 -90.42 88.66 -7.47
C ALA A 341 -91.91 88.92 -7.21
N ASP A 342 -92.57 88.07 -6.41
CA ASP A 342 -93.98 88.28 -6.02
C ASP A 342 -94.14 89.52 -5.11
N ARG A 343 -93.16 89.79 -4.23
CA ARG A 343 -93.11 91.03 -3.45
C ARG A 343 -92.97 92.27 -4.33
N GLU A 344 -92.15 92.22 -5.38
CA GLU A 344 -91.99 93.34 -6.32
C GLU A 344 -93.25 93.57 -7.19
N ARG A 345 -93.96 92.51 -7.59
CA ARG A 345 -95.26 92.63 -8.28
C ARG A 345 -96.34 93.27 -7.41
N LEU A 346 -96.36 92.96 -6.12
CA LEU A 346 -97.28 93.57 -5.15
C LEU A 346 -96.97 95.06 -4.92
N ILE A 347 -95.70 95.45 -4.95
CA ILE A 347 -95.27 96.86 -4.85
C ILE A 347 -95.63 97.64 -6.14
N ALA A 348 -95.55 97.01 -7.32
CA ALA A 348 -95.91 97.63 -8.60
C ALA A 348 -97.44 97.81 -8.81
N ALA A 349 -98.28 97.01 -8.16
CA ALA A 349 -99.74 97.10 -8.24
C ALA A 349 -100.36 98.24 -7.39
N ALA A 350 -99.56 98.90 -6.56
CA ALA A 350 -100.01 99.99 -5.69
C ALA A 350 -99.76 101.37 -6.31
N SER A 351 -100.45 101.67 -7.41
CA SER A 351 -100.71 103.05 -7.82
C SER A 351 -102.17 103.18 -8.27
N THR A 352 -102.84 104.21 -7.73
CA THR A 352 -104.24 104.65 -7.97
C THR A 352 -105.35 104.01 -7.12
N GLY A 353 -105.78 104.75 -6.07
CA GLY A 353 -107.21 105.01 -5.86
C GLY A 353 -107.96 104.28 -4.74
N GLU A 354 -107.61 104.57 -3.49
CA GLU A 354 -108.45 104.66 -2.27
C GLU A 354 -109.88 104.08 -2.28
N ARG A 355 -110.05 102.87 -1.70
CA ARG A 355 -111.13 102.56 -0.71
C ARG A 355 -111.02 101.22 0.05
N GLU A 356 -109.82 100.75 0.40
CA GLU A 356 -109.65 99.56 1.28
C GLU A 356 -108.60 99.77 2.39
N ARG A 357 -108.59 100.95 3.02
CA ARG A 357 -107.67 101.32 4.12
C ARG A 357 -107.96 100.64 5.47
N ALA A 358 -108.91 99.72 5.58
CA ALA A 358 -109.24 99.03 6.84
C ALA A 358 -108.98 97.51 6.83
N VAL A 359 -108.61 96.92 5.68
CA VAL A 359 -108.22 95.49 5.56
C VAL A 359 -106.71 95.34 5.30
N ALA A 360 -106.04 96.42 4.85
CA ALA A 360 -104.61 96.44 4.59
C ALA A 360 -103.75 96.51 5.86
N GLU A 361 -104.16 97.23 6.91
CA GLU A 361 -103.38 97.37 8.15
C GLU A 361 -103.23 96.06 8.93
N THR A 362 -104.29 95.23 8.98
CA THR A 362 -104.22 93.92 9.66
C THR A 362 -103.39 92.89 8.89
N ARG A 363 -103.29 93.06 7.56
CA ARG A 363 -102.50 92.18 6.68
C ARG A 363 -101.03 92.60 6.60
N LEU A 364 -100.74 93.89 6.76
CA LEU A 364 -99.38 94.43 6.87
C LEU A 364 -98.70 93.97 8.17
N GLU A 365 -99.40 94.05 9.32
CA GLU A 365 -98.85 93.58 10.60
C GLU A 365 -98.60 92.05 10.64
N ALA A 366 -99.43 91.26 9.94
CA ALA A 366 -99.24 89.81 9.82
C ALA A 366 -98.05 89.46 8.90
N LEU A 367 -97.82 90.23 7.84
CA LEU A 367 -96.70 90.07 6.93
C LEU A 367 -95.38 90.57 7.54
N GLU A 368 -95.39 91.62 8.36
CA GLU A 368 -94.21 92.09 9.08
C GLU A 368 -93.75 91.09 10.16
N ARG A 369 -94.68 90.47 10.90
CA ARG A 369 -94.34 89.40 11.86
C ARG A 369 -93.84 88.12 11.16
N SER A 370 -94.41 87.79 10.00
CA SER A 370 -93.94 86.66 9.18
C SER A 370 -92.56 86.93 8.56
N SER A 371 -92.32 88.14 8.04
CA SER A 371 -91.03 88.55 7.49
C SER A 371 -89.94 88.58 8.56
N ALA A 372 -90.25 89.06 9.77
CA ALA A 372 -89.32 89.05 10.90
C ALA A 372 -88.99 87.63 11.39
N ALA A 373 -89.97 86.71 11.38
CA ALA A 373 -89.75 85.30 11.71
C ALA A 373 -88.87 84.60 10.66
N ILE A 374 -89.12 84.85 9.38
CA ILE A 374 -88.32 84.30 8.27
C ILE A 374 -86.89 84.89 8.29
N GLU A 375 -86.72 86.18 8.59
CA GLU A 375 -85.39 86.78 8.74
C GLU A 375 -84.62 86.24 9.94
N ALA A 376 -85.30 85.92 11.05
CA ALA A 376 -84.68 85.29 12.21
C ALA A 376 -84.28 83.84 11.92
N GLU A 377 -85.09 83.10 11.17
CA GLU A 377 -84.81 81.73 10.74
C GLU A 377 -83.68 81.68 9.70
N LEU A 378 -83.63 82.63 8.76
CA LEU A 378 -82.52 82.79 7.82
C LEU A 378 -81.22 83.21 8.51
N ARG A 379 -81.25 84.08 9.53
CA ARG A 379 -80.07 84.39 10.35
C ARG A 379 -79.60 83.17 11.13
N SER A 380 -80.52 82.43 11.77
CA SER A 380 -80.17 81.19 12.47
C SER A 380 -79.61 80.12 11.53
N GLY A 381 -80.16 80.00 10.32
CA GLY A 381 -79.68 79.13 9.26
C GLY A 381 -78.30 79.54 8.75
N ARG A 382 -78.07 80.83 8.52
CA ARG A 382 -76.78 81.38 8.11
C ARG A 382 -75.72 81.16 9.18
N ASP A 383 -76.01 81.45 10.45
CA ASP A 383 -75.07 81.25 11.55
C ASP A 383 -74.79 79.75 11.81
N ARG A 384 -75.73 78.87 11.47
CA ARG A 384 -75.51 77.41 11.51
C ARG A 384 -74.64 76.93 10.35
N LEU A 385 -74.85 77.48 9.15
CA LEU A 385 -74.03 77.21 7.97
C LEU A 385 -72.62 77.77 8.09
N GLU A 386 -72.43 78.98 8.62
CA GLU A 386 -71.11 79.56 8.88
C GLU A 386 -70.32 78.70 9.88
N ARG A 387 -70.99 78.16 10.91
CA ARG A 387 -70.37 77.21 11.85
C ARG A 387 -70.04 75.86 11.20
N GLN A 388 -70.90 75.33 10.33
CA GLN A 388 -70.59 74.11 9.57
C GLN A 388 -69.47 74.34 8.55
N LEU A 389 -69.42 75.50 7.90
CA LEU A 389 -68.37 75.85 6.95
C LEU A 389 -67.01 75.93 7.66
N ALA A 390 -66.97 76.58 8.83
CA ALA A 390 -65.77 76.64 9.66
C ALA A 390 -65.32 75.26 10.15
N ALA A 391 -66.26 74.39 10.57
CA ALA A 391 -65.95 73.02 10.96
C ALA A 391 -65.41 72.19 9.78
N ASN A 392 -66.02 72.31 8.59
CA ASN A 392 -65.57 71.64 7.38
C ASN A 392 -64.22 72.16 6.89
N GLU A 393 -63.92 73.46 7.02
CA GLU A 393 -62.61 74.02 6.69
C GLU A 393 -61.52 73.51 7.63
N GLN A 394 -61.85 73.36 8.92
CA GLN A 394 -60.94 72.76 9.91
C GLN A 394 -60.68 71.29 9.61
N GLU A 395 -61.72 70.51 9.28
CA GLU A 395 -61.59 69.10 8.89
C GLU A 395 -60.80 68.94 7.58
N ARG A 396 -61.05 69.80 6.58
CA ARG A 396 -60.29 69.80 5.32
C ARG A 396 -58.81 70.13 5.54
N THR A 397 -58.51 71.00 6.51
CA THR A 397 -57.13 71.32 6.88
C THR A 397 -56.46 70.14 7.58
N GLN A 398 -57.18 69.44 8.46
CA GLN A 398 -56.68 68.24 9.12
C GLN A 398 -56.42 67.11 8.12
N LEU A 399 -57.35 66.83 7.20
CA LEU A 399 -57.17 65.85 6.14
C LEU A 399 -55.98 66.18 5.22
N ARG A 400 -55.71 67.47 4.97
CA ARG A 400 -54.55 67.89 4.18
C ARG A 400 -53.23 67.60 4.91
N ILE A 401 -53.19 67.79 6.24
CA ILE A 401 -52.03 67.43 7.06
C ILE A 401 -51.82 65.91 7.03
N ASP A 402 -52.89 65.13 7.19
CA ASP A 402 -52.81 63.66 7.18
C ASP A 402 -52.42 63.10 5.81
N LEU A 403 -52.91 63.68 4.71
CA LEU A 403 -52.46 63.37 3.34
C LEU A 403 -50.97 63.64 3.16
N THR A 404 -50.48 64.79 3.65
CA THR A 404 -49.06 65.14 3.54
C THR A 404 -48.19 64.16 4.34
N ARG A 405 -48.65 63.72 5.52
CA ARG A 405 -47.99 62.71 6.33
C ARG A 405 -47.99 61.34 5.63
N ARG A 406 -49.11 60.94 5.05
CA ARG A 406 -49.25 59.69 4.27
C ARG A 406 -48.37 59.68 3.03
N ASP A 407 -48.24 60.81 2.34
CA ASP A 407 -47.33 60.95 1.19
C ASP A 407 -45.86 60.80 1.61
N ALA A 408 -45.47 61.32 2.79
CA ALA A 408 -44.13 61.13 3.34
C ALA A 408 -43.87 59.66 3.72
N GLU A 409 -44.84 58.97 4.34
CA GLU A 409 -44.77 57.54 4.63
C GLU A 409 -44.65 56.70 3.34
N LEU A 410 -45.43 57.02 2.30
CA LEU A 410 -45.35 56.37 0.98
C LEU A 410 -43.99 56.59 0.30
N GLN A 411 -43.39 57.78 0.43
CA GLN A 411 -42.04 58.03 -0.08
C GLN A 411 -40.98 57.22 0.65
N SER A 412 -41.09 57.08 1.98
CA SER A 412 -40.20 56.23 2.77
C SER A 412 -40.30 54.76 2.34
N LEU A 413 -41.52 54.23 2.19
CA LEU A 413 -41.74 52.85 1.75
C LEU A 413 -41.24 52.61 0.31
N ARG A 414 -41.33 53.60 -0.59
CA ARG A 414 -40.74 53.51 -1.94
C ARG A 414 -39.22 53.48 -1.91
N ALA A 415 -38.59 54.26 -1.02
CA ALA A 415 -37.14 54.23 -0.84
C ALA A 415 -36.68 52.87 -0.28
N GLU A 416 -37.39 52.35 0.72
CA GLU A 416 -37.11 51.03 1.31
C GLU A 416 -37.31 49.89 0.30
N ARG A 417 -38.39 49.91 -0.49
CA ARG A 417 -38.58 48.99 -1.61
C ARG A 417 -37.42 49.03 -2.61
N THR A 418 -36.87 50.21 -2.91
CA THR A 418 -35.76 50.35 -3.85
C THR A 418 -34.47 49.73 -3.30
N VAL A 419 -34.23 49.86 -1.99
CA VAL A 419 -33.10 49.21 -1.30
C VAL A 419 -33.28 47.70 -1.24
N LEU A 420 -34.49 47.21 -0.97
CA LEU A 420 -34.80 45.78 -1.00
C LEU A 420 -34.68 45.20 -2.41
N GLN A 421 -35.12 45.92 -3.44
CA GLN A 421 -34.97 45.50 -4.83
C GLN A 421 -33.50 45.35 -5.21
N SER A 422 -32.63 46.30 -4.84
CA SER A 422 -31.20 46.18 -5.15
C SER A 422 -30.51 45.03 -4.40
N ARG A 423 -30.99 44.70 -3.19
CA ARG A 423 -30.55 43.51 -2.46
C ARG A 423 -30.97 42.22 -3.16
N VAL A 424 -32.24 42.13 -3.57
CA VAL A 424 -32.76 40.98 -4.33
C VAL A 424 -31.99 40.80 -5.64
N ASP A 425 -31.70 41.88 -6.36
CA ASP A 425 -30.90 41.83 -7.59
C ASP A 425 -29.45 41.38 -7.30
N GLY A 426 -28.87 41.83 -6.19
CA GLY A 426 -27.55 41.38 -5.72
C GLY A 426 -27.52 39.91 -5.29
N ASP A 427 -28.57 39.42 -4.65
CA ASP A 427 -28.74 38.00 -4.30
C ASP A 427 -28.97 37.13 -5.53
N ALA A 428 -29.77 37.59 -6.49
CA ALA A 428 -29.97 36.90 -7.76
C ALA A 428 -28.64 36.75 -8.52
N GLN A 429 -27.80 37.79 -8.50
CA GLN A 429 -26.46 37.72 -9.09
C GLN A 429 -25.55 36.73 -8.35
N ARG A 430 -25.56 36.73 -7.00
CA ARG A 430 -24.81 35.74 -6.19
C ARG A 430 -25.25 34.30 -6.47
N VAL A 431 -26.55 34.07 -6.63
CA VAL A 431 -27.09 32.75 -6.97
C VAL A 431 -26.66 32.34 -8.38
N ALA A 432 -26.71 33.26 -9.36
CA ALA A 432 -26.23 32.99 -10.70
C ALA A 432 -24.74 32.61 -10.71
N ASP A 433 -23.89 33.35 -9.96
CA ASP A 433 -22.47 33.05 -9.84
C ASP A 433 -22.22 31.70 -9.15
N ALA A 434 -23.01 31.36 -8.13
CA ALA A 434 -22.93 30.08 -7.42
C ALA A 434 -23.36 28.89 -8.32
N VAL A 435 -24.37 29.07 -9.17
CA VAL A 435 -24.79 28.05 -10.15
C VAL A 435 -23.67 27.79 -11.16
N VAL A 436 -23.04 28.85 -11.68
CA VAL A 436 -21.89 28.72 -12.60
C VAL A 436 -20.70 28.04 -11.91
N ALA A 437 -20.44 28.36 -10.65
CA ALA A 437 -19.39 27.71 -9.87
C ALA A 437 -19.70 26.22 -9.64
N ALA A 438 -20.95 25.87 -9.32
CA ALA A 438 -21.38 24.48 -9.14
C ALA A 438 -21.27 23.67 -10.43
N GLU A 439 -21.60 24.25 -11.60
CA GLU A 439 -21.39 23.60 -12.89
C GLU A 439 -19.91 23.34 -13.19
N ARG A 440 -19.01 24.28 -12.87
CA ARG A 440 -17.56 24.06 -13.01
C ARG A 440 -17.06 22.94 -12.12
N VAL A 441 -17.52 22.86 -10.88
CA VAL A 441 -17.17 21.77 -9.96
C VAL A 441 -17.69 20.43 -10.49
N ARG A 442 -18.92 20.40 -11.03
CA ARG A 442 -19.48 19.19 -11.64
C ARG A 442 -18.68 18.72 -12.85
N GLU A 443 -18.19 19.66 -13.67
CA GLU A 443 -17.34 19.34 -14.82
C GLU A 443 -15.96 18.84 -14.37
N GLN A 444 -15.37 19.44 -13.33
CA GLN A 444 -14.12 18.97 -12.73
C GLN A 444 -14.27 17.57 -12.13
N LEU A 445 -15.38 17.29 -11.44
CA LEU A 445 -15.70 15.98 -10.90
C LEU A 445 -15.81 14.93 -12.02
N GLY A 446 -16.52 15.25 -13.11
CA GLY A 446 -16.62 14.36 -14.27
C GLY A 446 -15.27 14.07 -14.93
N ARG A 447 -14.35 15.06 -15.00
CA ARG A 447 -12.98 14.86 -15.48
C ARG A 447 -12.16 13.98 -14.54
N ALA A 448 -12.32 14.14 -13.22
CA ALA A 448 -11.64 13.32 -12.22
C ALA A 448 -12.14 11.87 -12.22
N GLU A 449 -13.44 11.65 -12.38
CA GLU A 449 -14.04 10.32 -12.52
C GLU A 449 -13.54 9.63 -13.80
N ALA A 450 -13.49 10.35 -14.92
CA ALA A 450 -12.93 9.83 -16.16
C ALA A 450 -11.43 9.50 -16.04
N ALA A 451 -10.67 10.26 -15.26
CA ALA A 451 -9.25 9.96 -15.00
C ALA A 451 -9.09 8.70 -14.14
N ARG A 452 -9.89 8.54 -13.07
CA ARG A 452 -9.91 7.34 -12.23
C ARG A 452 -10.27 6.08 -13.02
N GLU A 453 -11.22 6.18 -13.95
CA GLU A 453 -11.60 5.05 -14.78
C GLU A 453 -10.46 4.64 -15.74
N ARG A 454 -9.71 5.60 -16.30
CA ARG A 454 -8.51 5.30 -17.09
C ARG A 454 -7.42 4.64 -16.26
N GLU A 455 -7.20 5.09 -15.03
CA GLU A 455 -6.24 4.46 -14.12
C GLU A 455 -6.65 3.02 -13.76
N ARG A 456 -7.94 2.77 -13.50
CA ARG A 456 -8.45 1.41 -13.28
C ARG A 456 -8.24 0.51 -14.50
N GLN A 457 -8.48 1.03 -15.70
CA GLN A 457 -8.23 0.27 -16.93
C GLN A 457 -6.74 -0.01 -17.13
N ALA A 458 -5.87 0.98 -16.87
CA ALA A 458 -4.43 0.81 -16.93
C ALA A 458 -3.91 -0.21 -15.90
N LEU A 459 -4.48 -0.22 -14.69
CA LEU A 459 -4.17 -1.22 -13.65
C LEU A 459 -4.59 -2.62 -14.10
N ALA A 460 -5.82 -2.77 -14.63
CA ALA A 460 -6.30 -4.05 -15.14
C ALA A 460 -5.46 -4.57 -16.33
N ASP A 461 -4.96 -3.67 -17.19
CA ASP A 461 -4.01 -4.02 -18.26
C ASP A 461 -2.64 -4.43 -17.71
N ALA A 462 -2.15 -3.75 -16.67
CA ALA A 462 -0.90 -4.10 -16.00
C ALA A 462 -0.99 -5.47 -15.31
N GLU A 463 -2.10 -5.77 -14.64
CA GLU A 463 -2.38 -7.08 -14.02
C GLU A 463 -2.42 -8.20 -15.08
N ARG A 464 -3.09 -7.95 -16.22
CA ARG A 464 -3.07 -8.90 -17.35
C ARG A 464 -1.66 -9.16 -17.86
N ARG A 465 -0.82 -8.13 -18.00
CA ARG A 465 0.58 -8.27 -18.45
C ARG A 465 1.43 -9.00 -17.41
N ALA A 466 1.25 -8.71 -16.13
CA ALA A 466 1.92 -9.42 -15.05
C ALA A 466 1.60 -10.92 -15.09
N GLY A 467 0.32 -11.29 -15.25
CA GLY A 467 -0.08 -12.69 -15.38
C GLY A 467 0.38 -13.39 -16.68
N ILE A 468 0.78 -12.65 -17.71
CA ILE A 468 1.45 -13.23 -18.89
C ILE A 468 2.92 -13.48 -18.57
N LEU A 469 3.60 -12.50 -17.97
CA LEU A 469 5.02 -12.60 -17.58
C LEU A 469 5.23 -13.71 -16.53
N GLU A 470 4.33 -13.87 -15.57
CA GLU A 470 4.39 -14.97 -14.60
C GLU A 470 4.35 -16.34 -15.28
N ARG A 471 3.49 -16.51 -16.28
CA ARG A 471 3.41 -17.75 -17.08
C ARG A 471 4.67 -17.98 -17.91
N GLU A 472 5.28 -16.92 -18.46
CA GLU A 472 6.56 -17.02 -19.17
C GLU A 472 7.72 -17.38 -18.24
N VAL A 473 7.76 -16.78 -17.04
CA VAL A 473 8.76 -17.11 -16.01
C VAL A 473 8.60 -18.55 -15.55
N GLU A 474 7.37 -19.03 -15.33
CA GLU A 474 7.09 -20.43 -14.98
C GLU A 474 7.54 -21.38 -16.10
N ALA A 475 7.22 -21.07 -17.36
CA ALA A 475 7.68 -21.85 -18.50
C ALA A 475 9.22 -21.92 -18.60
N ARG A 476 9.91 -20.78 -18.42
CA ARG A 476 11.39 -20.73 -18.42
C ARG A 476 12.01 -21.45 -17.23
N THR A 477 11.36 -21.41 -16.07
CA THR A 477 11.80 -22.13 -14.87
C THR A 477 11.70 -23.64 -15.10
N ASN A 478 10.63 -24.11 -15.74
CA ASN A 478 10.47 -25.51 -16.11
C ASN A 478 11.51 -25.97 -17.15
N GLU A 479 11.81 -25.14 -18.17
CA GLU A 479 12.89 -25.43 -19.12
C GLU A 479 14.27 -25.51 -18.44
N LEU A 480 14.56 -24.61 -17.49
CA LEU A 480 15.79 -24.65 -16.70
C LEU A 480 15.86 -25.91 -15.82
N GLY A 481 14.74 -26.34 -15.25
CA GLY A 481 14.63 -27.61 -14.52
C GLY A 481 14.98 -28.80 -15.39
N ALA A 482 14.38 -28.90 -16.58
CA ALA A 482 14.67 -29.97 -17.54
C ALA A 482 16.14 -29.97 -17.99
N THR A 483 16.73 -28.79 -18.17
CA THR A 483 18.15 -28.64 -18.54
C THR A 483 19.08 -29.12 -17.41
N ARG A 484 18.76 -28.80 -16.15
CA ARG A 484 19.51 -29.27 -14.97
C ARG A 484 19.41 -30.79 -14.79
N ASP A 485 18.26 -31.37 -15.07
CA ASP A 485 18.10 -32.83 -15.01
C ASP A 485 18.91 -33.53 -16.12
N GLN A 486 18.99 -32.92 -17.30
CA GLN A 486 19.87 -33.40 -18.38
C GLN A 486 21.35 -33.29 -18.01
N GLU A 487 21.76 -32.21 -17.34
CA GLU A 487 23.13 -32.03 -16.82
C GLU A 487 23.48 -33.07 -15.74
N ARG A 488 22.54 -33.37 -14.83
CA ARG A 488 22.71 -34.44 -13.83
C ARG A 488 22.85 -35.81 -14.48
N LEU A 489 22.05 -36.11 -15.50
CA LEU A 489 22.12 -37.37 -16.23
C LEU A 489 23.47 -37.51 -16.95
N LEU A 490 23.95 -36.45 -17.60
CA LEU A 490 25.25 -36.42 -18.26
C LEU A 490 26.39 -36.57 -17.24
N SER A 491 26.33 -35.87 -16.11
CA SER A 491 27.32 -35.99 -15.02
C SER A 491 27.37 -37.39 -14.40
N SER A 492 26.21 -38.04 -14.24
CA SER A 492 26.14 -39.43 -13.79
C SER A 492 26.78 -40.37 -14.81
N ARG A 493 26.57 -40.12 -16.10
CA ARG A 493 27.10 -40.95 -17.19
C ARG A 493 28.60 -40.77 -17.37
N THR A 494 29.14 -39.56 -17.21
CA THR A 494 30.60 -39.32 -17.20
C THR A 494 31.25 -39.99 -16.00
N ALA A 495 30.66 -39.89 -14.80
CA ALA A 495 31.17 -40.59 -13.63
C ALA A 495 31.20 -42.12 -13.81
N ASP A 496 30.20 -42.69 -14.50
CA ASP A 496 30.17 -44.11 -14.79
C ASP A 496 31.22 -44.53 -15.83
N LEU A 497 31.41 -43.72 -16.87
CA LEU A 497 32.47 -43.91 -17.86
C LEU A 497 33.88 -43.82 -17.23
N ASP A 498 34.09 -42.90 -16.30
CA ASP A 498 35.36 -42.80 -15.56
C ASP A 498 35.64 -44.05 -14.72
N ARG A 499 34.61 -44.61 -14.06
CA ARG A 499 34.75 -45.88 -13.34
C ARG A 499 35.11 -47.04 -14.27
N GLN A 500 34.46 -47.11 -15.44
CA GLN A 500 34.77 -48.13 -16.46
C GLN A 500 36.19 -47.96 -17.00
N LEU A 501 36.65 -46.73 -17.22
CA LEU A 501 38.01 -46.44 -17.67
C LEU A 501 39.05 -46.89 -16.63
N VAL A 502 38.83 -46.58 -15.35
CA VAL A 502 39.73 -47.00 -14.26
C VAL A 502 39.78 -48.53 -14.16
N ALA A 503 38.64 -49.21 -14.26
CA ALA A 503 38.59 -50.67 -14.28
C ALA A 503 39.37 -51.27 -15.47
N ALA A 504 39.13 -50.76 -16.68
CA ALA A 504 39.83 -51.22 -17.89
C ALA A 504 41.35 -50.95 -17.83
N GLN A 505 41.78 -49.84 -17.24
CA GLN A 505 43.20 -49.56 -16.99
C GLN A 505 43.81 -50.54 -15.98
N GLY A 506 43.04 -50.94 -14.95
CA GLY A 506 43.42 -51.99 -14.01
C GLY A 506 43.61 -53.35 -14.69
N ASP A 507 42.66 -53.74 -15.53
CA ASP A 507 42.73 -54.98 -16.30
C ASP A 507 43.93 -54.97 -17.27
N LEU A 508 44.18 -53.86 -17.94
CA LEU A 508 45.32 -53.71 -18.84
C LEU A 508 46.66 -53.85 -18.11
N ARG A 509 46.78 -53.28 -16.90
CA ARG A 509 47.98 -53.44 -16.05
C ARG A 509 48.17 -54.91 -15.66
N THR A 510 47.10 -55.58 -15.27
CA THR A 510 47.13 -57.01 -14.89
C THR A 510 47.54 -57.89 -16.07
N HIS A 511 46.97 -57.66 -17.24
CA HIS A 511 47.34 -58.38 -18.47
C HIS A 511 48.79 -58.11 -18.89
N ARG A 512 49.30 -56.89 -18.74
CA ARG A 512 50.72 -56.57 -19.00
C ARG A 512 51.64 -57.33 -18.06
N ALA A 513 51.36 -57.31 -16.75
CA ALA A 513 52.15 -58.05 -15.77
C ALA A 513 52.14 -59.57 -16.02
N ALA A 514 50.98 -60.13 -16.35
CA ALA A 514 50.86 -61.55 -16.72
C ALA A 514 51.66 -61.88 -17.98
N ARG A 515 51.64 -60.99 -18.98
CA ARG A 515 52.40 -61.16 -20.22
C ARG A 515 53.91 -61.08 -19.97
N GLU A 516 54.38 -60.12 -19.17
CA GLU A 516 55.80 -60.03 -18.78
C GLU A 516 56.27 -61.30 -18.07
N THR A 517 55.43 -61.85 -17.18
CA THR A 517 55.70 -63.12 -16.49
C THR A 517 55.82 -64.28 -17.48
N LEU A 518 54.88 -64.41 -18.41
CA LEU A 518 54.90 -65.46 -19.44
C LEU A 518 56.09 -65.31 -20.39
N GLU A 519 56.49 -64.08 -20.72
CA GLU A 519 57.68 -63.82 -21.54
C GLU A 519 58.97 -64.24 -20.81
N ALA A 520 59.06 -63.97 -19.51
CA ALA A 520 60.19 -64.39 -18.69
C ALA A 520 60.27 -65.93 -18.58
N GLU A 521 59.15 -66.61 -18.32
CA GLU A 521 59.09 -68.08 -18.29
C GLU A 521 59.47 -68.68 -19.65
N ARG A 522 58.98 -68.09 -20.74
CA ARG A 522 59.29 -68.52 -22.11
C ARG A 522 60.79 -68.42 -22.40
N GLU A 523 61.45 -67.37 -21.94
CA GLU A 523 62.89 -67.19 -22.15
C GLU A 523 63.71 -68.21 -21.35
N VAL A 524 63.27 -68.56 -20.14
CA VAL A 524 63.86 -69.65 -19.34
C VAL A 524 63.74 -70.99 -20.07
N VAL A 525 62.55 -71.32 -20.59
CA VAL A 525 62.31 -72.56 -21.33
C VAL A 525 63.12 -72.60 -22.62
N ARG A 526 63.22 -71.47 -23.36
CA ARG A 526 64.08 -71.35 -24.54
C ARG A 526 65.54 -71.65 -24.19
N ALA A 527 66.08 -71.01 -23.17
CA ALA A 527 67.46 -71.19 -22.74
C ALA A 527 67.75 -72.63 -22.25
N GLN A 528 66.75 -73.33 -21.72
CA GLN A 528 66.87 -74.76 -21.37
C GLN A 528 66.87 -75.66 -22.61
N LEU A 529 65.99 -75.39 -23.59
CA LEU A 529 65.95 -76.12 -24.85
C LEU A 529 67.23 -75.95 -25.67
N GLU A 530 67.77 -74.72 -25.75
CA GLU A 530 69.04 -74.43 -26.41
C GLU A 530 70.20 -75.18 -25.75
N ARG A 531 70.26 -75.21 -24.42
CA ARG A 531 71.24 -76.01 -23.66
C ARG A 531 71.10 -77.51 -23.93
N ALA A 532 69.86 -78.02 -24.01
CA ALA A 532 69.60 -79.43 -24.27
C ALA A 532 70.04 -79.85 -25.69
N ILE A 533 69.73 -79.02 -26.70
CA ILE A 533 70.16 -79.22 -28.10
C ILE A 533 71.69 -79.15 -28.22
N ALA A 534 72.33 -78.23 -27.49
CA ALA A 534 73.78 -78.09 -27.46
C ALA A 534 74.48 -79.26 -26.71
N SER A 535 73.77 -80.07 -25.92
CA SER A 535 74.37 -81.17 -25.16
C SER A 535 74.91 -82.28 -26.09
N ARG A 536 76.07 -82.83 -25.73
CA ARG A 536 76.70 -83.94 -26.47
C ARG A 536 75.85 -85.21 -26.42
N SER A 537 75.15 -85.46 -25.31
CA SER A 537 74.27 -86.61 -25.10
C SER A 537 73.08 -86.61 -26.07
N TRP A 538 72.42 -85.46 -26.26
CA TRP A 538 71.30 -85.37 -27.21
C TRP A 538 71.76 -85.51 -28.66
N ARG A 539 72.85 -84.84 -29.06
CA ARG A 539 73.40 -84.97 -30.42
C ARG A 539 73.83 -86.40 -30.73
N LEU A 540 74.38 -87.13 -29.75
CA LEU A 540 74.69 -88.55 -29.90
C LEU A 540 73.39 -89.33 -30.11
N GLY A 541 72.44 -89.26 -29.17
CA GLY A 541 71.18 -90.00 -29.22
C GLY A 541 70.33 -89.72 -30.46
N HIS A 542 70.29 -88.48 -30.93
CA HIS A 542 69.61 -88.09 -32.16
C HIS A 542 70.28 -88.72 -33.40
N LYS A 543 71.62 -88.69 -33.48
CA LYS A 543 72.37 -89.36 -34.56
C LYS A 543 72.19 -90.89 -34.52
N THR A 544 72.21 -91.52 -33.34
CA THR A 544 71.96 -92.96 -33.19
C THR A 544 70.54 -93.33 -33.61
N THR A 545 69.55 -92.49 -33.27
CA THR A 545 68.13 -92.70 -33.65
C THR A 545 67.93 -92.54 -35.16
N MET A 546 68.55 -91.53 -35.77
CA MET A 546 68.54 -91.36 -37.23
C MET A 546 69.22 -92.53 -37.94
N LEU A 547 70.35 -93.03 -37.42
CA LEU A 547 71.05 -94.21 -37.94
C LEU A 547 70.19 -95.48 -37.84
N MET A 548 69.60 -95.75 -36.67
CA MET A 548 68.69 -96.88 -36.43
C MET A 548 67.45 -96.85 -37.33
N ARG A 549 66.87 -95.66 -37.56
CA ARG A 549 65.74 -95.49 -38.49
C ARG A 549 66.14 -95.74 -39.94
N ARG A 550 67.34 -95.33 -40.35
CA ARG A 550 67.87 -95.55 -41.69
C ARG A 550 68.13 -97.05 -41.95
N LEU A 551 68.54 -97.78 -40.92
CA LEU A 551 68.71 -99.24 -40.96
C LEU A 551 67.37 -100.02 -40.95
N THR A 552 66.27 -99.40 -40.52
CA THR A 552 64.95 -100.05 -40.40
C THR A 552 63.94 -99.62 -41.49
N PHE A 553 64.39 -98.98 -42.57
CA PHE A 553 63.58 -98.55 -43.73
C PHE A 553 62.31 -97.73 -43.40
N ARG A 554 62.27 -97.04 -42.25
CA ARG A 554 61.18 -96.12 -41.92
C ARG A 554 61.36 -94.78 -42.65
N ARG A 555 60.25 -94.18 -43.13
CA ARG A 555 60.22 -92.88 -43.85
C ARG A 555 61.13 -91.83 -43.18
N PRO A 556 61.95 -91.07 -43.94
CA PRO A 556 62.77 -90.01 -43.38
C PRO A 556 61.88 -88.89 -42.83
N GLN A 557 62.17 -88.46 -41.61
CA GLN A 557 61.55 -87.28 -41.00
C GLN A 557 62.46 -86.06 -41.30
N SER A 558 61.88 -84.86 -41.37
CA SER A 558 62.60 -83.59 -41.56
C SER A 558 63.85 -83.50 -40.67
N ASP A 559 64.94 -82.91 -41.17
CA ASP A 559 66.24 -82.79 -40.46
C ASP A 559 66.17 -82.08 -39.09
N ALA A 560 65.08 -81.38 -38.78
CA ALA A 560 64.82 -80.80 -37.47
C ALA A 560 64.31 -81.85 -36.46
N GLY A 561 65.05 -82.05 -35.36
CA GLY A 561 64.68 -82.93 -34.26
C GLY A 561 63.46 -82.43 -33.48
N ALA A 562 62.90 -83.27 -32.60
CA ALA A 562 61.74 -82.90 -31.77
C ALA A 562 62.02 -81.66 -30.88
N LEU A 563 63.25 -81.49 -30.40
CA LEU A 563 63.67 -80.32 -29.65
C LEU A 563 63.82 -79.07 -30.53
N ASP A 564 64.26 -79.21 -31.79
CA ASP A 564 64.32 -78.07 -32.73
C ASP A 564 62.92 -77.54 -33.03
N LYS A 565 61.92 -78.43 -33.17
CA LYS A 565 60.52 -78.03 -33.35
C LYS A 565 59.93 -77.39 -32.09
N ALA A 566 60.30 -77.86 -30.90
CA ALA A 566 59.92 -77.24 -29.65
C ALA A 566 60.53 -75.83 -29.52
N LEU A 567 61.82 -75.67 -29.86
CA LEU A 567 62.50 -74.38 -29.87
C LEU A 567 61.86 -73.42 -30.89
N GLN A 568 61.51 -73.91 -32.08
CA GLN A 568 60.81 -73.13 -33.10
C GLN A 568 59.43 -72.64 -32.63
N THR A 569 58.75 -73.45 -31.82
CA THR A 569 57.42 -73.13 -31.28
C THR A 569 57.52 -72.07 -30.17
N VAL A 570 58.47 -72.23 -29.25
CA VAL A 570 58.73 -71.29 -28.14
C VAL A 570 59.32 -69.96 -28.66
N SER A 571 60.02 -69.99 -29.79
CA SER A 571 60.62 -68.80 -30.41
C SER A 571 59.67 -67.99 -31.29
N ARG A 572 58.44 -68.47 -31.56
CA ARG A 572 57.42 -67.62 -32.20
C ARG A 572 56.99 -66.50 -31.25
N PRO A 573 56.83 -65.26 -31.71
CA PRO A 573 56.29 -64.19 -30.86
C PRO A 573 54.92 -64.59 -30.32
N LEU A 574 54.64 -64.26 -29.05
CA LEU A 574 53.29 -64.44 -28.49
C LEU A 574 52.32 -63.64 -29.36
N PRO A 575 51.16 -64.20 -29.73
CA PRO A 575 50.17 -63.46 -30.50
C PRO A 575 49.83 -62.17 -29.76
N ALA A 576 49.77 -61.05 -30.49
CA ALA A 576 49.25 -59.82 -29.92
C ALA A 576 47.85 -60.12 -29.37
N ALA A 577 47.56 -59.68 -28.15
CA ALA A 577 46.20 -59.73 -27.63
C ALA A 577 45.31 -59.06 -28.69
N GLN A 578 44.45 -59.84 -29.33
CA GLN A 578 43.36 -59.26 -30.09
C GLN A 578 42.55 -58.50 -29.05
N LEU A 579 42.66 -57.17 -29.06
CA LEU A 579 41.72 -56.32 -28.36
C LEU A 579 40.33 -56.84 -28.73
N PRO A 580 39.43 -57.08 -27.76
CA PRO A 580 38.05 -57.35 -28.10
C PRO A 580 37.62 -56.24 -29.07
N ALA A 581 36.93 -56.61 -30.15
CA ALA A 581 36.45 -55.66 -31.14
C ALA A 581 35.36 -54.75 -30.53
N ALA A 582 35.74 -53.89 -29.59
CA ALA A 582 34.92 -52.84 -28.99
C ALA A 582 34.70 -51.68 -29.97
N GLU A 583 35.27 -51.74 -31.18
CA GLU A 583 34.91 -50.84 -32.28
C GLU A 583 33.52 -51.13 -32.89
N SER A 584 32.90 -52.27 -32.56
CA SER A 584 31.56 -52.62 -33.05
C SER A 584 30.43 -51.95 -32.25
N ASP A 585 30.63 -51.65 -30.97
CA ASP A 585 29.56 -51.21 -30.06
C ASP A 585 29.51 -49.68 -29.82
N MET A 586 30.51 -48.92 -30.28
CA MET A 586 30.49 -47.45 -30.18
C MET A 586 29.88 -46.74 -31.41
N ARG A 587 29.70 -47.45 -32.53
CA ARG A 587 29.11 -46.89 -33.76
C ARG A 587 27.64 -46.44 -33.61
N PRO A 588 26.78 -47.07 -32.77
CA PRO A 588 25.44 -46.56 -32.49
C PRO A 588 25.46 -45.26 -31.67
N ILE A 589 26.41 -45.14 -30.73
CA ILE A 589 26.53 -43.99 -29.81
C ILE A 589 27.05 -42.75 -30.55
N LEU A 590 28.04 -42.92 -31.43
CA LEU A 590 28.54 -41.83 -32.28
C LEU A 590 27.51 -41.39 -33.34
N ARG A 591 26.59 -42.26 -33.76
CA ARG A 591 25.47 -41.89 -34.64
C ARG A 591 24.35 -41.15 -33.92
N SER A 592 24.09 -41.43 -32.64
CA SER A 592 23.08 -40.71 -31.88
C SER A 592 23.51 -39.30 -31.48
N TRP A 593 24.82 -39.03 -31.42
CA TRP A 593 25.38 -37.69 -31.17
C TRP A 593 25.43 -36.81 -32.44
N ALA A 594 25.35 -37.42 -33.63
CA ALA A 594 25.30 -36.70 -34.91
C ALA A 594 23.87 -36.34 -35.35
N GLN A 595 22.85 -36.70 -34.57
CA GLN A 595 21.45 -36.36 -34.81
C GLN A 595 20.91 -35.47 -33.69
N GLU A 596 21.42 -34.24 -33.57
CA GLU A 596 20.65 -33.17 -32.93
C GLU A 596 19.63 -32.62 -33.93
N PRO A 597 18.37 -32.40 -33.53
CA PRO A 597 17.39 -31.70 -34.34
C PRO A 597 17.72 -30.20 -34.33
N SER A 598 18.52 -29.77 -35.30
CA SER A 598 18.48 -28.38 -35.76
C SER A 598 17.13 -28.14 -36.42
N GLN A 599 16.15 -27.66 -35.67
CA GLN A 599 15.10 -26.73 -36.11
C GLN A 599 14.00 -26.64 -35.03
N GLN A 600 13.97 -25.52 -34.31
CA GLN A 600 12.76 -24.72 -34.10
C GLN A 600 13.09 -23.48 -33.26
N SER A 601 13.62 -22.46 -33.93
CA SER A 601 13.52 -21.08 -33.50
C SER A 601 13.20 -20.24 -34.73
N THR A 602 11.90 -20.05 -34.98
CA THR A 602 11.32 -18.88 -35.66
C THR A 602 9.83 -19.13 -35.86
N THR A 603 9.00 -18.53 -35.00
CA THR A 603 7.88 -17.63 -35.35
C THR A 603 6.99 -17.47 -34.12
N ARG A 604 6.96 -16.26 -33.55
CA ARG A 604 5.71 -15.51 -33.35
C ARG A 604 6.01 -14.07 -32.92
N SER A 605 5.40 -13.17 -33.69
CA SER A 605 5.22 -11.74 -33.45
C SER A 605 4.38 -11.44 -32.21
#